data_AF-A0A937WAZ6-F1
#
_entry.id   AF-A0A937WAZ6-F1
#
_cell.length_a   1.000
_cell.length_b   1.000
_cell.length_c   1.000
_cell.angle_alpha   90.00
_cell.angle_beta   90.00
_cell.angle_gamma   90.00
#
_symmetry.space_group_name_H-M   'P 1'
#
loop_
_entity.id
_entity.type
_entity.pdbx_description
1 polymer ?
#
loop_
_entity_poly.entity_id
_entity_poly.type
_entity_poly.pdbx_seq_one_letter_code
_entity_poly.pdbx_strand_id
1 'polypeptide(L)'
;MAWYDKDSDGKSRLVLECKAMKEVAKDFVLKIKSDGTLFWKGSITPVENCFILEIQYPANFPFDAPEVYVKSPKLPEDTPHLLDRPKQKLCLFHSGYAKKVGIYNPGKTTAATMLGHAINWLLCFEVWLVLKTWPIRESPTDDD
;
A
#
# COMPACT_ATOMS: atom_id res chain seq x y z
N MET A 1 -19.16 13.24 2.74
CA MET A 1 -18.45 13.32 4.03
C MET A 1 -17.36 12.26 4.06
N ALA A 2 -16.15 12.64 4.50
CA ALA A 2 -15.01 11.75 4.56
C ALA A 2 -15.19 10.67 5.64
N TRP A 3 -14.63 9.46 5.44
CA TRP A 3 -14.88 8.31 6.32
C TRP A 3 -14.49 8.56 7.79
N TYR A 4 -13.49 9.40 8.03
CA TYR A 4 -12.99 9.74 9.36
C TYR A 4 -13.84 10.79 10.10
N ASP A 5 -14.79 11.43 9.41
CA ASP A 5 -15.68 12.46 9.99
C ASP A 5 -17.14 11.99 10.12
N LYS A 6 -17.48 10.78 9.66
CA LYS A 6 -18.87 10.29 9.61
C LYS A 6 -19.50 10.09 10.99
N ASP A 7 -18.74 9.56 11.95
CA ASP A 7 -19.25 9.16 13.28
C ASP A 7 -18.09 8.92 14.30
N SER A 8 -18.45 8.45 15.50
CA SER A 8 -17.48 8.05 16.53
C SER A 8 -16.56 6.91 16.10
N ASP A 9 -17.03 6.04 15.21
CA ASP A 9 -16.33 4.83 14.79
C ASP A 9 -15.24 5.17 13.78
N GLY A 10 -15.52 6.07 12.82
CA GLY A 10 -14.54 6.63 11.90
C GLY A 10 -13.40 7.35 12.61
N LYS A 11 -13.72 8.17 13.63
CA LYS A 11 -12.71 8.83 14.47
C LYS A 11 -11.88 7.83 15.26
N SER A 12 -12.53 6.84 15.88
CA SER A 12 -11.84 5.78 16.64
C SER A 12 -10.93 4.96 15.74
N ARG A 13 -11.37 4.65 14.51
CA ARG A 13 -10.55 3.98 13.51
C ARG A 13 -9.34 4.81 13.12
N LEU A 14 -9.49 6.10 12.87
CA LEU A 14 -8.36 6.96 12.54
C LEU A 14 -7.32 7.03 13.68
N VAL A 15 -7.77 7.02 14.94
CA VAL A 15 -6.86 6.97 16.09
C VAL A 15 -6.05 5.66 16.10
N LEU A 16 -6.68 4.53 15.82
CA LEU A 16 -5.99 3.23 15.72
C LEU A 16 -4.97 3.21 14.57
N GLU A 17 -5.34 3.72 13.40
CA GLU A 17 -4.44 3.88 12.25
C GLU A 17 -3.21 4.73 12.62
N CYS A 18 -3.43 5.87 13.29
CA CYS A 18 -2.35 6.74 13.76
C CYS A 18 -1.42 6.05 14.76
N LYS A 19 -1.97 5.28 15.71
CA LYS A 19 -1.17 4.53 16.69
C LYS A 19 -0.30 3.49 15.98
N ALA A 20 -0.91 2.64 15.15
CA ALA A 20 -0.21 1.59 14.42
C ALA A 20 0.91 2.15 13.53
N MET A 21 0.64 3.21 12.75
CA MET A 21 1.65 3.82 11.89
C MET A 21 2.81 4.45 12.67
N LYS A 22 2.53 5.14 13.78
CA LYS A 22 3.58 5.76 14.61
C LYS A 22 4.49 4.73 15.29
N GLU A 23 3.99 3.53 15.56
CA GLU A 23 4.80 2.45 16.12
C GLU A 23 5.80 1.90 15.09
N VAL A 24 5.39 1.75 13.83
CA VAL A 24 6.21 1.09 12.79
C VAL A 24 7.01 2.04 11.91
N ALA A 25 6.56 3.29 11.73
CA ALA A 25 7.09 4.21 10.73
C ALA A 25 6.96 5.66 11.18
N LYS A 26 7.86 6.10 12.07
CA LYS A 26 7.85 7.43 12.68
C LYS A 26 8.00 8.58 11.68
N ASP A 27 8.69 8.34 10.57
CA ASP A 27 8.95 9.35 9.54
C ASP A 27 7.80 9.50 8.54
N PHE A 28 6.77 8.65 8.63
CA PHE A 28 5.57 8.80 7.82
C PHE A 28 4.64 9.84 8.43
N VAL A 29 4.23 10.80 7.61
CA VAL A 29 3.35 11.90 8.01
C VAL A 29 1.98 11.71 7.37
N LEU A 30 0.93 11.81 8.19
CA LEU A 30 -0.45 11.82 7.74
C LEU A 30 -0.79 13.19 7.13
N LYS A 31 -1.34 13.18 5.92
CA LYS A 31 -1.70 14.37 5.14
C LYS A 31 -3.08 14.19 4.51
N ILE A 32 -3.65 15.30 4.07
CA ILE A 32 -4.91 15.35 3.33
C ILE A 32 -4.67 16.02 1.98
N LYS A 33 -5.22 15.45 0.91
CA LYS A 33 -5.22 16.05 -0.42
C LYS A 33 -6.34 17.10 -0.55
N SER A 34 -6.31 17.89 -1.62
CA SER A 34 -7.35 18.89 -1.92
C SER A 34 -8.74 18.28 -2.15
N ASP A 35 -8.82 17.02 -2.57
CA ASP A 35 -10.06 16.26 -2.74
C ASP A 35 -10.56 15.61 -1.43
N GLY A 36 -9.87 15.83 -0.31
CA GLY A 36 -10.20 15.27 0.99
C GLY A 36 -9.66 13.86 1.23
N THR A 37 -8.92 13.27 0.28
CA THR A 37 -8.30 11.96 0.47
C THR A 37 -7.21 12.04 1.52
N LEU A 38 -7.37 11.26 2.58
CA LEU A 38 -6.38 11.10 3.65
C LEU A 38 -5.31 10.10 3.22
N PHE A 39 -4.04 10.40 3.49
CA PHE A 39 -2.93 9.53 3.11
C PHE A 39 -1.70 9.71 4.00
N TRP A 40 -0.93 8.63 4.15
CA TRP A 40 0.40 8.69 4.74
C TRP A 40 1.45 8.91 3.65
N LYS A 41 2.46 9.72 3.94
CA LYS A 41 3.64 9.92 3.08
C LYS A 41 4.92 9.77 3.87
N GLY A 42 5.87 9.00 3.35
CA GLY A 42 7.18 8.82 3.95
C GLY A 42 8.14 8.12 3.00
N SER A 43 9.39 7.98 3.42
CA SER A 43 10.43 7.28 2.68
C SER A 43 10.75 5.93 3.29
N ILE A 44 11.13 4.97 2.46
CA ILE A 44 11.64 3.66 2.89
C ILE A 44 12.84 3.28 2.04
N THR A 45 13.84 2.65 2.64
CA THR A 45 14.98 2.04 1.94
C THR A 45 15.01 0.56 2.31
N PRO A 46 14.40 -0.33 1.51
CA PRO A 46 14.32 -1.75 1.83
C PRO A 46 15.69 -2.43 1.86
N VAL A 47 16.53 -2.20 0.83
CA VAL A 47 17.94 -2.62 0.81
C VAL A 47 18.85 -1.43 0.47
N GLU A 48 18.77 -0.90 -0.75
CA GLU A 48 19.69 0.16 -1.21
C GLU A 48 18.97 1.38 -1.78
N ASN A 49 17.84 1.19 -2.48
CA ASN A 49 17.14 2.30 -3.12
C ASN A 49 16.14 2.93 -2.15
N CYS A 50 16.14 4.26 -2.10
CA CYS A 50 15.17 5.02 -1.32
C CYS A 50 13.91 5.31 -2.15
N PHE A 51 12.75 4.91 -1.61
CA PHE A 51 11.45 5.10 -2.22
C PHE A 51 10.59 6.03 -1.38
N ILE A 52 9.96 7.02 -2.02
CA ILE A 52 8.91 7.83 -1.40
C ILE A 52 7.57 7.16 -1.68
N LEU A 53 6.84 6.78 -0.63
CA LEU A 53 5.55 6.12 -0.73
C LEU A 53 4.41 7.05 -0.33
N GLU A 54 3.24 6.83 -0.95
CA GLU A 54 1.95 7.32 -0.46
C GLU A 54 1.01 6.14 -0.20
N ILE A 55 0.44 6.07 1.00
CA ILE A 55 -0.59 5.10 1.39
C ILE A 55 -1.91 5.85 1.53
N GLN A 56 -2.82 5.69 0.57
CA GLN A 56 -4.04 6.48 0.46
C GLN A 56 -5.26 5.69 0.94
N TYR A 57 -6.09 6.28 1.79
CA TYR A 57 -7.34 5.68 2.21
C TYR A 57 -8.44 5.93 1.16
N PRO A 58 -9.14 4.89 0.67
CA PRO A 58 -10.26 5.08 -0.23
C PRO A 58 -11.45 5.74 0.49
N ALA A 59 -12.37 6.33 -0.27
CA ALA A 59 -13.56 6.98 0.28
C ALA A 59 -14.47 6.03 1.09
N ASN A 60 -14.44 4.74 0.74
CA ASN A 60 -15.21 3.66 1.34
C ASN A 60 -14.41 2.84 2.38
N PHE A 61 -13.27 3.37 2.85
CA PHE A 61 -12.53 2.76 3.95
C PHE A 61 -13.42 2.66 5.20
N PRO A 62 -13.38 1.54 5.97
CA PRO A 62 -12.47 0.40 5.85
C PRO A 62 -13.03 -0.79 5.05
N PHE A 63 -14.06 -0.62 4.23
CA PHE A 63 -14.56 -1.73 3.40
C PHE A 63 -13.64 -2.01 2.22
N ASP A 64 -12.98 -0.97 1.71
CA ASP A 64 -11.93 -1.07 0.69
C ASP A 64 -10.54 -0.80 1.30
N ALA A 65 -9.54 -1.55 0.84
CA ALA A 65 -8.19 -1.47 1.35
C ALA A 65 -7.49 -0.16 0.98
N PRO A 66 -6.59 0.37 1.84
CA PRO A 66 -5.72 1.47 1.44
C PRO A 66 -4.85 1.09 0.25
N GLU A 67 -4.58 2.05 -0.62
CA GLU A 67 -3.82 1.87 -1.84
C GLU A 67 -2.42 2.44 -1.68
N VAL A 68 -1.40 1.73 -2.18
CA VAL A 68 0.00 2.17 -2.04
C VAL A 68 0.58 2.56 -3.39
N TYR A 69 1.25 3.71 -3.41
CA TYR A 69 1.82 4.32 -4.59
C TYR A 69 3.30 4.64 -4.37
N VAL A 70 4.14 4.35 -5.35
CA VAL A 70 5.52 4.87 -5.38
C VAL A 70 5.50 6.25 -6.03
N LYS A 71 5.95 7.28 -5.30
CA LYS A 71 6.02 8.66 -5.80
C LYS A 71 7.40 9.04 -6.32
N SER A 72 8.42 8.36 -5.82
CA SER A 72 9.81 8.52 -6.27
C SER A 72 10.60 7.26 -5.90
N PRO A 73 11.56 6.82 -6.74
CA PRO A 73 11.77 7.26 -8.11
C PRO A 73 10.62 6.86 -9.05
N LYS A 74 10.70 7.26 -10.33
CA LYS A 74 9.89 6.64 -11.38
C LYS A 74 10.45 5.25 -11.66
N LEU A 75 9.61 4.24 -11.55
CA LEU A 75 9.91 2.84 -11.82
C LEU A 75 9.99 2.60 -13.35
N PRO A 76 10.79 1.62 -13.80
CA PRO A 76 10.82 1.19 -15.19
C PRO A 76 9.42 0.83 -15.74
N GLU A 77 9.18 1.04 -17.03
CA GLU A 77 7.86 0.81 -17.63
C GLU A 77 7.46 -0.67 -17.65
N ASP A 78 8.44 -1.56 -17.70
CA ASP A 78 8.31 -3.02 -17.67
C ASP A 78 8.19 -3.58 -16.24
N THR A 79 8.17 -2.73 -15.21
CA THR A 79 8.03 -3.17 -13.82
C THR A 79 6.79 -4.06 -13.64
N PRO A 80 6.93 -5.31 -13.16
CA PRO A 80 5.80 -6.19 -12.95
C PRO A 80 4.92 -5.71 -11.78
N HIS A 81 3.73 -6.28 -11.62
CA HIS A 81 2.86 -6.06 -10.45
C HIS A 81 2.51 -4.60 -10.12
N LEU A 82 2.30 -3.77 -11.15
CA LEU A 82 1.67 -2.45 -11.02
C LEU A 82 0.21 -2.52 -11.50
N LEU A 83 -0.73 -2.12 -10.64
CA LEU A 83 -2.15 -2.03 -10.98
C LEU A 83 -2.49 -0.81 -11.86
N ASP A 84 -1.72 0.27 -11.71
CA ASP A 84 -1.81 1.49 -12.51
C ASP A 84 -0.38 1.98 -12.72
N ARG A 85 0.18 1.73 -13.91
CA ARG A 85 1.57 2.08 -14.24
C ARG A 85 1.79 3.61 -14.23
N PRO A 86 0.93 4.44 -14.86
CA PRO A 86 1.08 5.91 -14.80
C PRO A 86 1.13 6.45 -13.38
N LYS A 87 0.33 5.92 -12.45
CA LYS A 87 0.32 6.36 -11.04
C LYS A 87 1.29 5.59 -10.15
N GLN A 88 1.91 4.54 -10.67
CA GLN A 88 2.78 3.61 -9.93
C GLN A 88 2.09 2.99 -8.71
N LYS A 89 0.83 2.54 -8.91
CA LYS A 89 0.03 1.86 -7.89
C LYS A 89 0.49 0.40 -7.76
N LEU A 90 0.93 0.01 -6.57
CA LEU A 90 1.42 -1.34 -6.30
C LEU A 90 0.28 -2.36 -6.27
N CYS A 91 0.50 -3.52 -6.87
CA CYS A 91 -0.32 -4.71 -6.67
C CYS A 91 0.14 -5.43 -5.40
N LEU A 92 -0.40 -5.03 -4.25
CA LEU A 92 -0.04 -5.63 -2.96
C LEU A 92 -0.84 -6.88 -2.62
N PHE A 93 -2.01 -7.03 -3.24
CA PHE A 93 -2.84 -8.20 -3.11
C PHE A 93 -3.12 -8.75 -4.51
N HIS A 94 -2.94 -10.05 -4.70
CA HIS A 94 -3.30 -10.69 -5.95
C HIS A 94 -4.80 -10.45 -6.23
N SER A 95 -5.10 -9.84 -7.37
CA SER A 95 -6.45 -9.42 -7.78
C SER A 95 -7.30 -10.64 -8.09
N GLY A 96 -7.98 -11.15 -7.06
CA GLY A 96 -8.78 -12.37 -7.11
C GLY A 96 -8.66 -13.17 -5.80
N TYR A 97 -7.49 -13.12 -5.18
CA TYR A 97 -7.15 -13.86 -3.96
C TYR A 97 -7.40 -13.04 -2.68
N ALA A 98 -7.24 -11.71 -2.73
CA ALA A 98 -7.37 -10.82 -1.58
C ALA A 98 -8.70 -10.95 -0.81
N LYS A 99 -9.82 -11.07 -1.55
CA LYS A 99 -11.18 -11.25 -1.00
C LYS A 99 -11.50 -12.71 -0.65
N LYS A 100 -10.95 -13.67 -1.40
CA LYS A 100 -11.26 -15.10 -1.22
C LYS A 100 -10.50 -15.74 -0.05
N VAL A 101 -9.35 -15.19 0.36
CA VAL A 101 -8.45 -15.84 1.34
C VAL A 101 -8.20 -14.98 2.59
N GLY A 102 -8.93 -13.87 2.76
CA GLY A 102 -8.88 -13.06 3.99
C GLY A 102 -7.60 -12.25 4.19
N ILE A 103 -6.87 -11.93 3.12
CA ILE A 103 -5.62 -11.15 3.19
C ILE A 103 -5.92 -9.69 3.57
N TYR A 104 -7.02 -9.14 3.07
CA TYR A 104 -7.56 -7.88 3.58
C TYR A 104 -8.69 -8.16 4.58
N ASN A 105 -8.54 -7.64 5.79
CA ASN A 105 -9.57 -7.69 6.82
C ASN A 105 -9.93 -6.25 7.24
N PRO A 106 -11.14 -5.75 6.92
CA PRO A 106 -11.60 -4.41 7.28
C PRO A 106 -11.35 -4.02 8.75
N GLY A 107 -11.46 -4.98 9.68
CA GLY A 107 -11.30 -4.74 11.11
C GLY A 107 -9.87 -4.86 11.64
N LYS A 108 -8.92 -5.38 10.85
CA LYS A 108 -7.54 -5.65 11.31
C LYS A 108 -6.46 -5.03 10.45
N THR A 109 -6.68 -4.91 9.14
CA THR A 109 -5.70 -4.35 8.23
C THR A 109 -5.63 -2.84 8.39
N THR A 110 -4.42 -2.32 8.65
CA THR A 110 -4.13 -0.89 8.81
C THR A 110 -3.17 -0.41 7.73
N ALA A 111 -2.93 0.90 7.65
CA ALA A 111 -1.85 1.45 6.82
C ALA A 111 -0.48 0.88 7.20
N ALA A 112 -0.25 0.51 8.48
CA ALA A 112 0.98 -0.14 8.91
C ALA A 112 1.13 -1.55 8.29
N THR A 113 0.02 -2.30 8.21
CA THR A 113 -0.02 -3.58 7.49
C THR A 113 0.27 -3.37 6.00
N MET A 114 -0.34 -2.36 5.38
CA MET A 114 -0.09 -2.01 3.97
C MET A 114 1.37 -1.63 3.70
N LEU A 115 2.01 -0.91 4.62
CA LEU A 115 3.43 -0.58 4.55
C LEU A 115 4.29 -1.84 4.58
N GLY A 116 3.99 -2.81 5.46
CA GLY A 116 4.69 -4.09 5.49
C GLY A 116 4.59 -4.85 4.15
N HIS A 117 3.40 -4.89 3.54
CA HIS A 117 3.23 -5.47 2.21
C HIS A 117 4.01 -4.71 1.13
N ALA A 118 4.04 -3.38 1.19
CA ALA A 118 4.80 -2.55 0.27
C ALA A 118 6.31 -2.77 0.39
N ILE A 119 6.84 -2.94 1.61
CA ILE A 119 8.24 -3.28 1.85
C ILE A 119 8.58 -4.62 1.18
N ASN A 120 7.76 -5.66 1.39
CA ASN A 120 7.97 -6.96 0.74
C ASN A 120 7.92 -6.87 -0.79
N TRP A 121 6.99 -6.07 -1.33
CA TRP A 121 6.93 -5.82 -2.77
C TRP A 121 8.20 -5.14 -3.28
N LEU A 122 8.69 -4.11 -2.57
CA LEU A 122 9.92 -3.39 -2.96
C LEU A 122 11.17 -4.26 -2.84
N LEU A 123 11.25 -5.15 -1.85
CA LEU A 123 12.32 -6.16 -1.76
C LEU A 123 12.34 -7.05 -3.00
N CYS A 124 11.15 -7.51 -3.45
CA CYS A 124 11.04 -8.31 -4.67
C CYS A 124 11.42 -7.50 -5.91
N PHE A 125 11.03 -6.23 -5.96
CA PHE A 125 11.38 -5.31 -7.02
C PHE A 125 12.89 -5.08 -7.12
N GLU A 126 13.59 -4.87 -6.01
CA GLU A 126 15.05 -4.70 -6.02
C GLU A 126 15.77 -5.96 -6.51
N VAL A 127 15.28 -7.16 -6.15
CA VAL A 127 15.78 -8.42 -6.72
C VAL A 127 15.50 -8.51 -8.22
N TRP A 128 14.29 -8.15 -8.65
CA TRP A 128 13.91 -8.14 -10.06
C TRP A 128 14.75 -7.15 -10.88
N LEU A 129 15.14 -6.00 -10.33
CA LEU A 129 16.02 -5.06 -11.02
C LEU A 129 17.34 -5.71 -11.46
N VAL A 130 17.88 -6.62 -10.64
CA VAL A 130 19.14 -7.35 -10.87
C VAL A 130 18.91 -8.60 -11.73
N LEU A 131 17.96 -9.44 -11.36
CA LEU A 131 17.77 -10.77 -11.96
C LEU A 131 16.82 -10.77 -13.17
N LYS A 132 16.07 -9.68 -13.39
CA LYS A 132 14.98 -9.57 -14.37
C LYS A 132 13.90 -10.64 -14.25
N THR A 133 13.85 -11.31 -13.11
CA THR A 133 12.89 -12.37 -12.78
C THR A 133 12.29 -12.07 -11.42
N TRP A 134 10.96 -12.07 -11.32
CA TRP A 134 10.29 -11.80 -10.04
C TRP A 134 10.52 -12.98 -9.09
N PRO A 135 10.98 -12.76 -7.84
CA PRO A 135 11.46 -13.86 -7.00
C PRO A 135 10.35 -14.68 -6.34
N ILE A 136 9.12 -14.17 -6.29
CA ILE A 136 7.98 -14.91 -5.75
C ILE A 136 7.33 -15.70 -6.88
N ARG A 137 7.23 -17.01 -6.69
CA ARG A 137 6.50 -17.89 -7.61
C ARG A 137 5.01 -17.52 -7.59
N GLU A 138 4.52 -17.05 -8.73
CA GLU A 138 3.10 -16.84 -8.95
C GLU A 138 2.39 -18.19 -8.98
N SER A 139 1.17 -18.26 -8.43
CA SER A 139 0.42 -19.53 -8.45
C SER A 139 -0.04 -19.82 -9.89
N PRO A 140 -0.12 -21.09 -10.34
CA PRO A 140 -0.32 -21.45 -11.75
C PRO A 140 -1.71 -21.13 -12.36
N THR A 141 -2.45 -20.15 -11.86
CA THR A 141 -3.82 -19.84 -12.33
C THR A 141 -3.89 -18.69 -13.32
N ASP A 142 -2.77 -18.26 -13.88
CA ASP A 142 -2.69 -17.08 -14.77
C ASP A 142 -2.50 -17.43 -16.26
N ASP A 143 -2.65 -18.71 -16.65
CA ASP A 143 -2.85 -19.15 -18.04
C ASP A 143 -4.27 -19.75 -18.16
N ASP A 144 -5.31 -18.92 -18.25
CA ASP A 144 -6.62 -19.23 -18.86
C ASP A 144 -7.50 -17.97 -19.04
#